data_AF-A0A970ZVL0-F1
#
_entry.id   AF-A0A970ZVL0-F1
#
_cell.length_a   1.000
_cell.length_b   1.000
_cell.length_c   1.000
_cell.angle_alpha   90.00
_cell.angle_beta   90.00
_cell.angle_gamma   90.00
#
_symmetry.space_group_name_H-M   'P 1'
#
loop_
_entity.id
_entity.type
_entity.pdbx_description
1 polymer ?
#
loop_
_entity_poly.entity_id
_entity_poly.type
_entity_poly.pdbx_seq_one_letter_code
_entity_poly.pdbx_strand_id
1 'polypeptide(L)'
;MSLDAERLQVLKMVEQGQITPAEGARLLEALSRSVEEPAPAPRGDRRLRVRITDAVTGRTKVNIAIPLGLVSVGMRLGAQFAPEELGVDMVDLLRRIEDEGAHGQVADIYDEEGSERVEILVE
;
A
#
# COMPACT_ATOMS: atom_id res chain seq x y z
N MET A 1 25.29 -6.93 6.15
CA MET A 1 25.48 -7.87 7.29
C MET A 1 24.34 -8.88 7.25
N SER A 2 24.49 -10.08 7.78
CA SER A 2 23.39 -11.05 7.80
C SER A 2 22.43 -10.72 8.95
N LEU A 3 21.12 -10.88 8.73
CA LEU A 3 20.08 -10.71 9.74
C LEU A 3 20.36 -11.51 11.02
N ASP A 4 20.94 -12.70 10.87
CA ASP A 4 21.35 -13.56 11.99
C ASP A 4 22.43 -12.90 12.86
N ALA A 5 23.35 -12.14 12.26
CA ALA A 5 24.39 -11.43 12.98
C ALA A 5 23.80 -10.28 13.82
N GLU A 6 22.76 -9.61 13.30
CA GLU A 6 22.06 -8.52 13.99
C GLU A 6 21.22 -9.05 15.16
N ARG A 7 20.56 -10.20 15.01
CA ARG A 7 19.86 -10.87 16.12
C ARG A 7 20.80 -11.30 17.24
N LEU A 8 21.96 -11.87 16.90
CA LEU A 8 23.01 -12.23 17.86
C LEU A 8 23.56 -11.00 18.61
N GLN A 9 23.66 -9.85 17.94
CA GLN A 9 24.09 -8.60 18.56
C GLN A 9 23.09 -8.14 19.64
N VAL A 10 21.79 -8.15 19.35
CA VAL A 10 20.75 -7.76 20.30
C VAL A 10 20.74 -8.66 21.53
N LEU A 11 20.89 -9.99 21.35
CA LEU A 11 20.94 -10.94 22.46
C LEU A 11 22.16 -10.72 23.37
N LYS A 12 23.33 -10.37 22.79
CA LYS A 12 24.52 -9.99 23.57
C LYS A 12 24.31 -8.71 24.38
N MET A 13 23.57 -7.75 23.85
CA MET A 13 23.26 -6.51 24.59
C MET A 13 22.37 -6.77 25.81
N VAL A 14 21.42 -7.71 25.70
CA VAL A 14 20.59 -8.15 26.84
C VAL A 14 21.43 -8.90 27.86
N GLU A 15 22.30 -9.83 27.42
CA GLU A 15 23.21 -10.58 28.30
C GLU A 15 24.15 -9.66 29.08
N GLN A 16 24.66 -8.61 28.44
CA GLN A 16 25.54 -7.61 29.05
C GLN A 16 24.78 -6.60 29.93
N GLY A 17 23.45 -6.69 30.01
CA GLY A 17 22.62 -5.77 30.78
C GLY A 17 22.58 -4.34 30.22
N GLN A 18 23.00 -4.14 28.97
CA GLN A 18 22.98 -2.83 28.30
C GLN A 18 21.55 -2.40 27.95
N ILE A 19 20.67 -3.37 27.73
CA ILE A 19 19.24 -3.18 27.47
C ILE A 19 18.44 -4.20 28.28
N THR A 20 17.19 -3.86 28.59
CA THR A 20 16.30 -4.79 29.28
C THR A 20 15.80 -5.89 28.33
N PRO A 21 15.35 -7.04 28.85
CA PRO A 21 14.73 -8.08 28.03
C PRO A 21 13.53 -7.59 27.20
N ALA A 22 12.77 -6.63 27.74
CA ALA A 22 11.64 -6.01 27.04
C ALA A 22 12.08 -5.14 25.85
N GLU A 23 13.18 -4.40 26.00
CA GLU A 23 13.77 -3.62 24.91
C GLU A 23 14.42 -4.52 23.86
N GLY A 24 15.09 -5.61 24.29
CA GLY A 24 15.62 -6.62 23.39
C GLY A 24 14.54 -7.27 22.53
N ALA A 25 13.39 -7.62 23.11
CA ALA A 25 12.25 -8.17 22.37
C ALA A 25 11.76 -7.21 21.27
N ARG A 26 11.62 -5.92 21.58
CA ARG A 26 11.21 -4.89 20.59
C ARG A 26 12.21 -4.75 19.44
N LEU A 27 13.52 -4.80 19.72
CA LEU A 27 14.55 -4.74 18.69
C LEU A 27 14.54 -5.97 17.78
N LEU A 28 14.34 -7.16 18.37
CA LEU A 28 14.20 -8.41 17.61
C LEU A 28 12.93 -8.42 16.75
N GLU A 29 11.82 -7.88 17.23
CA GLU A 29 10.58 -7.72 16.44
C GLU A 29 10.77 -6.75 15.28
N ALA A 30 11.45 -5.61 15.49
CA ALA A 30 11.73 -4.64 14.43
C ALA A 30 12.64 -5.22 13.32
N LEU A 31 13.65 -6.02 13.70
CA LEU A 31 14.50 -6.75 12.75
C LEU A 31 13.71 -7.82 11.98
N SER A 32 12.70 -8.44 12.60
CA SER A 32 11.86 -9.46 11.97
C SER A 32 10.83 -8.84 11.01
N ARG A 33 10.22 -7.70 11.38
CA ARG A 33 9.31 -6.95 10.50
C ARG A 33 9.96 -6.43 9.23
N SER A 34 11.26 -6.12 9.29
CA SER A 34 12.03 -5.68 8.11
C SER A 34 12.14 -6.77 7.02
N VAL A 35 11.78 -8.03 7.33
CA VAL A 35 11.80 -9.16 6.41
C VAL A 35 10.39 -9.55 5.91
N GLU A 36 9.34 -9.23 6.68
CA GLU A 36 8.02 -9.82 6.47
C GLU A 36 6.92 -8.84 6.01
N GLU A 37 7.10 -7.52 6.17
CA GLU A 37 6.12 -6.53 5.67
C GLU A 37 6.81 -5.27 5.12
N PRO A 38 6.39 -4.74 3.95
CA PRO A 38 6.77 -3.39 3.58
C PRO A 38 6.24 -2.44 4.66
N ALA A 39 7.15 -1.69 5.29
CA ALA A 39 6.79 -0.66 6.24
C ALA A 39 5.74 0.28 5.63
N PRO A 40 4.73 0.73 6.39
CA PRO A 40 3.78 1.72 5.89
C PRO A 40 4.56 2.95 5.46
N ALA A 41 4.54 3.25 4.15
CA ALA A 41 5.24 4.38 3.58
C ALA A 41 4.84 5.66 4.34
N PRO A 42 5.79 6.59 4.59
CA PRO A 42 5.50 7.85 5.26
C PRO A 42 4.31 8.52 4.56
N ARG A 43 3.36 9.02 5.35
CA ARG A 43 2.01 9.46 4.91
C ARG A 43 1.97 10.42 3.70
N GLY A 44 3.10 11.01 3.31
CA GLY A 44 3.25 11.96 2.19
C GLY A 44 3.70 11.38 0.84
N ASP A 45 4.24 10.15 0.79
CA ASP A 45 4.71 9.53 -0.48
C ASP A 45 3.72 8.51 -1.06
N ARG A 46 2.53 8.39 -0.45
CA ARG A 46 1.56 7.38 -0.85
C ARG A 46 0.96 7.68 -2.22
N ARG A 47 0.97 6.70 -3.13
CA ARG A 47 0.47 6.82 -4.50
C ARG A 47 -0.64 5.80 -4.76
N LEU A 48 -1.74 6.27 -5.33
CA LEU A 48 -2.78 5.43 -5.90
C LEU A 48 -2.36 5.01 -7.30
N ARG A 49 -2.08 3.73 -7.48
CA ARG A 49 -1.82 3.14 -8.79
C ARG A 49 -3.09 2.54 -9.34
N VAL A 50 -3.45 2.92 -10.56
CA VAL A 50 -4.59 2.38 -11.30
C VAL A 50 -4.06 1.69 -12.56
N ARG A 51 -4.37 0.39 -12.70
CA ARG A 51 -4.03 -0.41 -13.86
C ARG A 51 -5.31 -0.96 -14.50
N ILE A 52 -5.49 -0.70 -15.80
CA ILE A 52 -6.57 -1.31 -16.59
C ILE A 52 -5.92 -2.27 -17.58
N THR A 53 -6.34 -3.53 -17.50
CA THR A 53 -5.83 -4.60 -18.34
C THR A 53 -7.00 -5.19 -19.12
N ASP A 54 -6.79 -5.39 -20.41
CA ASP A 54 -7.70 -6.18 -21.24
C ASP A 54 -7.69 -7.63 -20.72
N ALA A 55 -8.82 -8.12 -20.21
CA ALA A 55 -8.90 -9.42 -19.56
C ALA A 55 -8.75 -10.59 -20.54
N VAL A 56 -9.06 -10.37 -21.82
CA VAL A 56 -8.97 -11.39 -22.87
C VAL A 56 -7.54 -11.52 -23.40
N THR A 57 -6.87 -10.39 -23.64
CA THR A 57 -5.53 -10.35 -24.25
C THR A 57 -4.40 -10.18 -23.24
N GLY A 58 -4.70 -9.82 -21.99
CA GLY A 58 -3.74 -9.52 -20.93
C GLY A 58 -2.96 -8.22 -21.14
N ARG A 59 -3.33 -7.39 -22.13
CA ARG A 59 -2.60 -6.16 -22.46
C ARG A 59 -3.02 -5.02 -21.54
N THR A 60 -2.05 -4.37 -20.90
CA THR A 60 -2.31 -3.17 -20.10
C THR A 60 -2.66 -2.01 -21.01
N LYS A 61 -3.89 -1.50 -20.90
CA LYS A 61 -4.38 -0.32 -21.61
C LYS A 61 -4.00 0.97 -20.87
N VAL A 62 -4.10 0.96 -19.54
CA VAL A 62 -3.83 2.13 -18.68
C VAL A 62 -3.00 1.71 -17.48
N ASN A 63 -2.01 2.52 -17.12
CA ASN A 63 -1.18 2.33 -15.93
C ASN A 63 -0.69 3.68 -15.42
N ILE A 64 -1.35 4.20 -14.38
CA ILE A 64 -1.12 5.56 -13.86
C ILE A 64 -0.88 5.49 -12.35
N ALA A 65 0.05 6.29 -11.83
CA ALA A 65 0.32 6.42 -10.41
C ALA A 65 0.15 7.87 -9.93
N ILE A 66 -0.90 8.11 -9.15
CA ILE A 66 -1.34 9.44 -8.71
C ILE A 66 -1.01 9.59 -7.22
N PRO A 67 -0.27 10.62 -6.79
CA PRO A 67 -0.09 10.90 -5.37
C PRO A 67 -1.46 11.06 -4.68
N LEU A 68 -1.69 10.41 -3.54
CA LEU A 68 -2.98 10.47 -2.84
C LEU A 68 -3.42 11.90 -2.54
N GLY A 69 -2.47 12.78 -2.16
CA GLY A 69 -2.74 14.20 -1.94
C GLY A 69 -3.28 14.97 -3.16
N LEU A 70 -3.11 14.44 -4.38
CA LEU A 70 -3.64 15.01 -5.61
C LEU A 70 -4.96 14.37 -6.07
N VAL A 71 -5.36 13.24 -5.49
CA VAL A 71 -6.62 12.57 -5.90
C VAL A 71 -7.83 13.44 -5.55
N SER A 72 -7.84 14.07 -4.37
CA SER A 72 -8.91 14.99 -3.96
C SER A 72 -9.04 16.21 -4.87
N VAL A 73 -7.93 16.71 -5.43
CA VAL A 73 -7.91 17.79 -6.43
C VAL A 73 -8.44 17.29 -7.78
N GLY A 74 -8.00 16.11 -8.20
CA GLY A 74 -8.45 15.44 -9.42
C GLY A 74 -9.95 15.14 -9.41
N MET A 75 -10.51 14.74 -8.27
CA MET A 75 -11.96 14.51 -8.12
C MET A 75 -12.76 15.81 -8.22
N ARG A 76 -12.29 16.91 -7.64
CA ARG A 76 -12.97 18.22 -7.78
C ARG A 76 -12.96 18.73 -9.22
N LEU A 77 -11.89 18.47 -9.96
CA LEU A 77 -11.74 18.85 -11.37
C LEU A 77 -12.39 17.85 -12.34
N GLY A 78 -12.50 16.58 -11.94
CA GLY A 78 -12.97 15.45 -12.74
C GLY A 78 -14.41 15.02 -12.46
N ALA A 79 -15.05 15.45 -11.37
CA ALA A 79 -16.46 15.16 -11.08
C ALA A 79 -17.42 15.72 -12.15
N GLN A 80 -16.97 16.69 -12.93
CA GLN A 80 -17.66 17.21 -14.12
C GLN A 80 -17.48 16.33 -15.38
N PHE A 81 -16.62 15.32 -15.33
CA PHE A 81 -16.25 14.42 -16.45
C PHE A 81 -16.25 12.93 -16.06
N ALA A 82 -16.61 12.58 -14.82
CA ALA A 82 -16.68 11.20 -14.37
C ALA A 82 -17.99 10.59 -14.87
N PRO A 83 -17.95 9.47 -15.63
CA PRO A 83 -19.15 8.70 -15.90
C PRO A 83 -19.74 8.20 -14.57
N GLU A 84 -21.06 8.36 -14.39
CA GLU A 84 -21.79 7.88 -13.20
C GLU A 84 -21.70 6.34 -13.03
N GLU A 85 -21.17 5.63 -14.04
CA GLU A 85 -21.15 4.18 -14.18
C GLU A 85 -19.95 3.49 -13.52
N LEU A 86 -18.95 4.24 -13.02
CA LEU A 86 -17.94 3.67 -12.13
C LEU A 86 -18.60 3.46 -10.77
N GLY A 87 -19.27 2.31 -10.57
CA GLY A 87 -19.93 1.87 -9.33
C GLY A 87 -19.02 1.70 -8.10
N VAL A 88 -17.89 2.41 -8.08
CA VAL A 88 -16.97 2.56 -6.96
C VAL A 88 -17.16 3.97 -6.42
N ASP A 89 -17.73 4.08 -5.22
CA ASP A 89 -17.70 5.33 -4.48
C ASP A 89 -16.25 5.63 -4.09
N MET A 90 -15.57 6.34 -4.99
CA MET A 90 -14.16 6.67 -4.86
C MET A 90 -13.91 7.54 -3.61
N VAL A 91 -14.94 8.25 -3.11
CA VAL A 91 -14.85 9.03 -1.87
C VAL A 91 -14.74 8.08 -0.68
N ASP A 92 -15.59 7.06 -0.61
CA ASP A 92 -15.52 6.05 0.44
C ASP A 92 -14.24 5.22 0.35
N LEU A 93 -13.78 4.89 -0.87
CA LEU A 93 -12.51 4.20 -1.07
C LEU A 93 -11.34 5.02 -0.52
N LEU A 94 -11.29 6.32 -0.83
CA LEU A 94 -10.25 7.22 -0.34
C LEU A 94 -10.27 7.39 1.17
N ARG A 95 -11.46 7.53 1.76
CA ARG A 95 -11.61 7.60 3.22
C ARG A 95 -11.05 6.36 3.90
N ARG A 96 -11.34 5.17 3.37
CA ARG A 96 -10.79 3.92 3.92
C ARG A 96 -9.27 3.85 3.77
N ILE A 97 -8.72 4.31 2.64
CA ILE A 97 -7.27 4.39 2.44
C ILE A 97 -6.62 5.37 3.43
N GLU A 98 -7.25 6.52 3.68
CA GLU A 98 -6.74 7.56 4.58
C GLU A 98 -6.82 7.15 6.06
N ASP A 99 -7.96 6.60 6.49
CA ASP A 99 -8.27 6.26 7.89
C ASP A 99 -7.60 4.95 8.34
N GLU A 100 -7.59 3.92 7.48
CA GLU A 100 -7.07 2.59 7.82
C GLU A 100 -5.55 2.49 7.59
N GLY A 101 -4.93 3.50 6.98
CA GLY A 101 -3.52 3.45 6.60
C GLY A 101 -3.25 2.34 5.58
N ALA A 102 -4.19 2.12 4.66
CA ALA A 102 -4.15 1.00 3.73
C ALA A 102 -2.90 1.07 2.83
N HIS A 103 -2.21 -0.07 2.73
CA HIS A 103 -1.11 -0.31 1.80
C HIS A 103 -1.40 -1.62 1.06
N GLY A 104 -1.07 -1.70 -0.23
CA GLY A 104 -1.32 -2.87 -1.07
C GLY A 104 -2.58 -2.75 -1.94
N GLN A 105 -3.14 -3.89 -2.35
CA GLN A 105 -4.28 -3.94 -3.28
C GLN A 105 -5.57 -3.51 -2.58
N VAL A 106 -6.25 -2.51 -3.14
CA VAL A 106 -7.50 -1.96 -2.59
C VAL A 106 -8.72 -2.46 -3.34
N ALA A 107 -8.61 -2.62 -4.67
CA ALA A 107 -9.70 -3.14 -5.49
C ALA A 107 -9.21 -3.95 -6.69
N ASP A 108 -10.02 -4.93 -7.08
CA ASP A 108 -9.86 -5.76 -8.26
C ASP A 108 -11.25 -5.98 -8.86
N ILE A 109 -11.53 -5.32 -9.98
CA ILE A 109 -12.87 -5.23 -10.54
C ILE A 109 -12.81 -5.69 -11.98
N TYR A 110 -13.81 -6.48 -12.37
CA TYR A 110 -14.05 -6.81 -13.77
C TYR A 110 -15.24 -6.00 -14.26
N ASP A 111 -15.13 -5.50 -15.49
CA ASP A 111 -16.27 -4.90 -16.19
C ASP A 111 -17.41 -5.92 -16.39
N GLU A 112 -18.64 -5.47 -16.62
CA GLU A 112 -19.83 -6.33 -16.73
C GLU A 112 -19.69 -7.38 -17.84
N GLU A 113 -19.03 -7.03 -18.95
CA GLU A 113 -18.73 -7.95 -20.05
C GLU A 113 -17.48 -8.80 -19.80
N GLY A 114 -16.78 -8.59 -18.68
CA GLY A 114 -15.56 -9.29 -18.30
C GLY A 114 -14.37 -9.04 -19.25
N SER A 115 -14.47 -8.01 -20.09
CA SER A 115 -13.46 -7.67 -21.10
C SER A 115 -12.29 -6.87 -20.53
N GLU A 116 -12.51 -6.20 -19.40
CA GLU A 116 -11.52 -5.36 -18.73
C GLU A 116 -11.40 -5.72 -17.25
N ARG A 117 -10.17 -5.70 -16.75
CA ARG A 117 -9.82 -5.83 -15.34
C ARG A 117 -9.19 -4.53 -14.86
N VAL A 118 -9.78 -3.93 -13.83
CA VAL A 118 -9.31 -2.71 -13.18
C VAL A 118 -8.72 -3.07 -11.82
N GLU A 119 -7.45 -2.76 -11.64
CA GLU A 119 -6.72 -2.98 -10.40
C GLU A 119 -6.33 -1.63 -9.79
N ILE A 120 -6.64 -1.46 -8.51
CA ILE A 120 -6.32 -0.25 -7.74
C ILE A 120 -5.43 -0.66 -6.56
N LEU A 121 -4.27 -0.03 -6.47
CA LEU A 121 -3.26 -0.32 -5.46
C LEU A 121 -2.81 0.97 -4.77
N VAL A 122 -2.49 0.89 -3.49
CA VAL A 122 -1.86 1.98 -2.73
C VAL A 122 -0.43 1.59 -2.42
N GLU A 123 0.50 2.34 -2.99
CA GLU A 123 1.95 2.27 -2.77
C GLU A 123 2.34 3.30 -1.69
#